data_AF-E9DQN5-F1
#
_entry.id   AF-E9DQN5-F1
#
_cell.length_a   1.000
_cell.length_b   1.000
_cell.length_c   1.000
_cell.angle_alpha   90.00
_cell.angle_beta   90.00
_cell.angle_gamma   90.00
#
_symmetry.space_group_name_H-M   'P 1'
#
loop_
_entity.id
_entity.type
_entity.pdbx_description
1 polymer ?
#
loop_
_entity_poly.entity_id
_entity_poly.type
_entity_poly.pdbx_seq_one_letter_code
_entity_poly.pdbx_strand_id
1 'polypeptide(L)'
;MDYVVRLHLKTGTDFRQGLVDFCLNSKKQYVAIGWSSQSEDLYRESFQEYYHRVKELSGRANPAINVFRDAEVDDLFWTRDLNGNYWICRVISPVEVLCDKRLDIGAVLPVEAYNFGMQVPGQIKSSFNRPRGGTVERIRDRIIIEYSKTIFNQLSNSKYYKVIPYEDNLLDNLPDFDLEELVISYLQIKENYYVLSNSIANKSTTIKIECEMISREVGNFRKAVVQVKGKKAKVLDALDFKQYVEEGYIVYLYVPQVINIDQIDNVIRINNDDLLDFYKKNKPILPLSITQWETLFGSNNS
;
A
#
# COMPACT_ATOMS: atom_id res chain seq x y z
N MET A 1 -15.50 -10.88 -5.28
CA MET A 1 -14.74 -9.76 -4.70
C MET A 1 -14.05 -8.95 -5.78
N ASP A 2 -14.43 -7.69 -5.91
CA ASP A 2 -13.93 -6.69 -6.87
C ASP A 2 -13.14 -5.56 -6.18
N TYR A 3 -13.06 -5.55 -4.85
CA TYR A 3 -12.24 -4.65 -4.06
C TYR A 3 -11.73 -5.30 -2.78
N VAL A 4 -10.70 -4.70 -2.18
CA VAL A 4 -10.32 -4.90 -0.78
C VAL A 4 -10.47 -3.57 -0.06
N VAL A 5 -10.96 -3.57 1.18
CA VAL A 5 -11.12 -2.34 1.95
C VAL A 5 -9.86 -2.05 2.73
N ARG A 6 -9.37 -0.82 2.69
CA ARG A 6 -8.45 -0.30 3.70
C ARG A 6 -9.24 0.49 4.73
N LEU A 7 -9.09 0.16 6.01
CA LEU A 7 -9.78 0.83 7.11
C LEU A 7 -8.80 1.22 8.21
N HIS A 8 -8.87 2.47 8.67
CA HIS A 8 -8.21 2.90 9.89
C HIS A 8 -9.10 2.57 11.10
N LEU A 9 -8.60 1.74 12.02
CA LEU A 9 -9.26 1.52 13.32
C LEU A 9 -9.13 2.79 14.17
N LYS A 10 -10.10 3.68 13.99
CA LYS A 10 -10.19 4.95 14.68
C LYS A 10 -11.65 5.36 14.84
N THR A 11 -12.07 5.49 16.09
CA THR A 11 -13.34 6.09 16.51
C THR A 11 -13.08 7.45 17.18
N GLY A 12 -14.10 8.07 17.77
CA GLY A 12 -13.96 9.29 18.58
C GLY A 12 -13.33 9.06 19.96
N THR A 13 -12.87 7.86 20.29
CA THR A 13 -12.30 7.55 21.61
C THR A 13 -10.85 8.02 21.79
N ASP A 14 -10.53 8.44 23.01
CA ASP A 14 -9.15 8.64 23.47
C ASP A 14 -8.46 7.31 23.86
N PHE A 15 -9.23 6.24 24.10
CA PHE A 15 -8.74 4.93 24.51
C PHE A 15 -8.34 4.06 23.31
N ARG A 16 -7.48 4.59 22.43
CA ARG A 16 -7.14 3.96 21.14
C ARG A 16 -6.54 2.57 21.27
N GLN A 17 -5.72 2.33 22.30
CA GLN A 17 -5.16 1.00 22.56
C GLN A 17 -6.26 -0.01 22.91
N GLY A 18 -7.22 0.38 23.76
CA GLY A 18 -8.37 -0.44 24.10
C GLY A 18 -9.25 -0.79 22.89
N LEU A 19 -9.41 0.15 21.95
CA LEU A 19 -10.11 -0.11 20.69
C LEU A 19 -9.38 -1.18 19.84
N VAL A 20 -8.05 -1.08 19.72
CA VAL A 20 -7.24 -2.07 18.98
C VAL A 20 -7.31 -3.43 19.66
N ASP A 21 -7.20 -3.48 20.98
CA ASP A 21 -7.25 -4.74 21.73
C ASP A 21 -8.62 -5.41 21.62
N PHE A 22 -9.70 -4.63 21.69
CA PHE A 22 -11.06 -5.10 21.44
C PHE A 22 -11.21 -5.69 20.03
N CYS A 23 -10.73 -4.98 19.02
CA CYS A 23 -10.89 -5.36 17.62
C CYS A 23 -10.03 -6.56 17.21
N LEU A 24 -8.75 -6.61 17.60
CA LEU A 24 -7.76 -7.51 16.99
C LEU A 24 -7.18 -8.55 17.95
N ASN A 25 -7.07 -8.21 19.24
CA ASN A 25 -6.37 -9.05 20.23
C ASN A 25 -7.31 -9.86 21.13
N SER A 26 -8.63 -9.78 20.90
CA SER A 26 -9.62 -10.53 21.68
C SER A 26 -10.03 -11.82 20.95
N LYS A 27 -10.64 -12.77 21.69
CA LYS A 27 -11.06 -14.07 21.13
C LYS A 27 -12.06 -13.92 19.98
N LYS A 28 -12.88 -12.87 20.00
CA LYS A 28 -13.77 -12.50 18.89
C LYS A 28 -13.24 -11.24 18.25
N GLN A 29 -12.86 -11.32 16.99
CA GLN A 29 -12.24 -10.18 16.32
C GLN A 29 -13.29 -9.39 15.54
N TYR A 30 -13.03 -8.08 15.45
CA TYR A 30 -13.92 -7.12 14.84
C TYR A 30 -13.12 -6.07 14.06
N VAL A 31 -13.78 -5.44 13.09
CA VAL A 31 -13.45 -4.05 12.72
C VAL A 31 -14.61 -3.16 13.17
N ALA A 32 -14.31 -2.01 13.77
CA ALA A 32 -15.31 -1.18 14.44
C ALA A 32 -15.37 0.25 13.87
N ILE A 33 -16.55 0.87 13.96
CA ILE A 33 -16.80 2.29 13.64
C ILE A 33 -17.50 3.03 14.79
N GLY A 34 -17.40 4.37 14.70
CA GLY A 34 -17.76 5.37 15.72
C GLY A 34 -19.25 5.53 16.04
N TRP A 35 -19.62 6.69 16.62
CA TRP A 35 -21.00 7.13 16.81
C TRP A 35 -21.82 6.28 17.78
N SER A 36 -21.21 5.89 18.89
CA SER A 36 -21.85 5.09 19.94
C SER A 36 -23.20 5.64 20.40
N SER A 37 -23.36 6.96 20.52
CA SER A 37 -24.65 7.58 20.90
C SER A 37 -25.80 7.28 19.95
N GLN A 38 -25.52 6.99 18.68
CA GLN A 38 -26.55 6.67 17.69
C GLN A 38 -27.00 5.19 17.76
N SER A 39 -26.24 4.37 18.48
CA SER A 39 -26.57 2.96 18.76
C SER A 39 -27.29 2.74 20.07
N GLU A 40 -27.58 3.80 20.84
CA GLU A 40 -28.36 3.71 22.07
C GLU A 40 -29.76 3.15 21.77
N ASP A 41 -30.17 2.18 22.59
CA ASP A 41 -31.45 1.47 22.53
C ASP A 41 -31.71 0.67 21.24
N LEU A 42 -30.69 0.45 20.41
CA LEU A 42 -30.81 -0.38 19.22
C LEU A 42 -30.46 -1.85 19.50
N TYR A 43 -31.21 -2.76 18.89
CA TYR A 43 -30.87 -4.17 18.83
C TYR A 43 -29.68 -4.41 17.88
N ARG A 44 -29.00 -5.55 18.06
CA ARG A 44 -27.80 -5.88 17.28
C ARG A 44 -28.07 -5.95 15.78
N GLU A 45 -29.23 -6.44 15.37
CA GLU A 45 -29.61 -6.54 13.96
C GLU A 45 -30.09 -5.21 13.35
N SER A 46 -30.24 -4.14 14.14
CA SER A 46 -30.81 -2.85 13.72
C SER A 46 -29.82 -1.92 12.99
N PHE A 47 -28.90 -2.46 12.19
CA PHE A 47 -27.88 -1.64 11.53
C PHE A 47 -28.47 -0.61 10.56
N GLN A 48 -29.58 -0.93 9.90
CA GLN A 48 -30.22 0.02 8.99
C GLN A 48 -30.72 1.28 9.72
N GLU A 49 -31.27 1.13 10.92
CA GLU A 49 -31.70 2.26 11.74
C GLU A 49 -30.50 3.08 12.23
N TYR A 50 -29.46 2.40 12.73
CA TYR A 50 -28.19 3.03 13.09
C TYR A 50 -27.59 3.83 11.91
N TYR A 51 -27.61 3.26 10.70
CA TYR A 51 -27.16 3.91 9.47
C TYR A 51 -27.91 5.23 9.21
N HIS A 52 -29.24 5.22 9.36
CA HIS A 52 -30.06 6.41 9.18
C HIS A 52 -29.76 7.48 10.24
N ARG A 53 -29.66 7.09 11.52
CA ARG A 53 -29.33 8.02 12.62
C ARG A 53 -27.98 8.71 12.41
N VAL A 54 -26.94 7.96 12.03
CA VAL A 54 -25.61 8.53 11.74
C VAL A 54 -25.65 9.45 10.52
N LYS A 55 -26.39 9.08 9.46
CA LYS A 55 -26.55 9.90 8.25
C LYS A 55 -27.25 11.23 8.55
N GLU A 56 -28.27 11.22 9.41
CA GLU A 56 -28.99 12.44 9.85
C GLU A 56 -28.07 13.35 10.65
N LEU A 57 -27.34 12.82 11.64
CA LEU A 57 -26.40 13.58 12.47
C LEU A 57 -25.32 14.30 11.63
N SER A 58 -24.81 13.63 10.59
CA SER A 58 -23.70 14.13 9.78
C SER A 58 -24.13 14.90 8.53
N GLY A 59 -25.44 14.96 8.24
CA GLY A 59 -26.01 15.56 7.02
C GLY A 59 -25.68 14.82 5.71
N ARG A 60 -24.76 13.85 5.75
CA ARG A 60 -24.38 12.98 4.63
C ARG A 60 -23.78 11.69 5.16
N ALA A 61 -23.99 10.57 4.45
CA ALA A 61 -23.44 9.30 4.91
C ALA A 61 -21.90 9.31 4.90
N ASN A 62 -21.29 9.08 6.07
CA ASN A 62 -19.83 8.95 6.19
C ASN A 62 -19.34 7.75 5.34
N PRO A 63 -18.22 7.85 4.62
CA PRO A 63 -17.69 6.73 3.86
C PRO A 63 -17.55 5.43 4.66
N ALA A 64 -17.19 5.51 5.96
CA ALA A 64 -17.03 4.34 6.82
C ALA A 64 -18.34 3.58 7.04
N ILE A 65 -19.46 4.28 7.28
CA ILE A 65 -20.74 3.62 7.51
C ILE A 65 -21.33 3.04 6.21
N ASN A 66 -21.05 3.66 5.06
CA ASN A 66 -21.37 3.07 3.76
C ASN A 66 -20.62 1.76 3.52
N VAL A 67 -19.32 1.71 3.86
CA VAL A 67 -18.54 0.47 3.76
C VAL A 67 -19.13 -0.63 4.65
N PHE A 68 -19.56 -0.31 5.86
CA PHE A 68 -20.17 -1.30 6.76
C PHE A 68 -21.53 -1.79 6.26
N ARG A 69 -22.34 -0.90 5.67
CA ARG A 69 -23.62 -1.27 5.04
C ARG A 69 -23.43 -2.23 3.87
N ASP A 70 -22.42 -1.98 3.05
CA ASP A 70 -22.18 -2.72 1.82
C ASP A 70 -21.31 -3.97 2.04
N ALA A 71 -20.78 -4.19 3.26
CA ALA A 71 -19.87 -5.28 3.53
C ALA A 71 -20.62 -6.61 3.51
N GLU A 72 -20.09 -7.56 2.74
CA GLU A 72 -20.62 -8.91 2.65
C GLU A 72 -19.68 -9.90 3.35
N VAL A 73 -20.23 -11.08 3.71
CA VAL A 73 -19.38 -12.19 4.18
C VAL A 73 -18.32 -12.48 3.12
N ASP A 74 -17.12 -12.75 3.59
CA ASP A 74 -15.91 -12.96 2.78
C ASP A 74 -15.27 -11.73 2.18
N ASP A 75 -15.78 -10.51 2.42
CA ASP A 75 -15.04 -9.29 2.10
C ASP A 75 -13.73 -9.19 2.89
N LEU A 76 -12.67 -8.72 2.23
CA LEU A 76 -11.35 -8.55 2.82
C LEU A 76 -11.09 -7.10 3.21
N PHE A 77 -10.50 -6.92 4.38
CA PHE A 77 -10.12 -5.65 4.96
C PHE A 77 -8.65 -5.67 5.36
N TRP A 78 -7.91 -4.62 5.00
CA TRP A 78 -6.64 -4.27 5.63
C TRP A 78 -6.89 -3.24 6.72
N THR A 79 -6.30 -3.46 7.89
CA THR A 79 -6.20 -2.47 8.97
C THR A 79 -4.77 -2.38 9.51
N ARG A 80 -4.50 -1.40 10.37
CA ARG A 80 -3.21 -1.18 11.02
C ARG A 80 -3.38 -0.86 12.49
N ASP A 81 -2.61 -1.54 13.34
CA ASP A 81 -2.59 -1.29 14.78
C ASP A 81 -1.74 -0.05 15.15
N LEU A 82 -1.63 0.26 16.45
CA LEU A 82 -0.83 1.39 16.94
C LEU A 82 0.68 1.14 16.92
N ASN A 83 1.10 -0.13 16.83
CA ASN A 83 2.51 -0.54 16.72
C ASN A 83 2.99 -0.53 15.26
N GLY A 84 2.10 -0.25 14.30
CA GLY A 84 2.41 -0.21 12.88
C GLY A 84 2.30 -1.56 12.18
N ASN A 85 1.81 -2.61 12.84
CA ASN A 85 1.54 -3.88 12.17
C ASN A 85 0.26 -3.78 11.34
N TYR A 86 0.32 -4.33 10.13
CA TYR A 86 -0.82 -4.50 9.27
C TYR A 86 -1.50 -5.83 9.56
N TRP A 87 -2.82 -5.81 9.44
CA TRP A 87 -3.67 -6.96 9.67
C TRP A 87 -4.57 -7.15 8.45
N ILE A 88 -4.71 -8.40 8.02
CA ILE A 88 -5.70 -8.81 7.02
C ILE A 88 -6.88 -9.43 7.75
N CYS A 89 -8.09 -8.98 7.43
CA CYS A 89 -9.32 -9.43 8.06
C CYS A 89 -10.31 -9.92 6.99
N ARG A 90 -11.01 -11.03 7.26
CA ARG A 90 -12.14 -11.51 6.47
C ARG A 90 -13.43 -11.34 7.26
N VAL A 91 -14.46 -10.76 6.64
CA VAL A 91 -15.80 -10.66 7.24
C VAL A 91 -16.41 -12.05 7.38
N ILE A 92 -16.87 -12.40 8.59
CA ILE A 92 -17.45 -13.72 8.87
C ILE A 92 -18.97 -13.69 9.09
N SER A 93 -19.53 -12.52 9.36
CA SER A 93 -20.98 -12.32 9.50
C SER A 93 -21.36 -10.87 9.21
N PRO A 94 -22.66 -10.60 8.97
CA PRO A 94 -23.15 -9.24 8.80
C PRO A 94 -22.78 -8.32 9.96
N VAL A 95 -22.80 -7.02 9.67
CA VAL A 95 -22.57 -5.96 10.65
C VAL A 95 -23.55 -6.04 11.82
N GLU A 96 -23.02 -5.86 13.03
CA GLU A 96 -23.78 -5.80 14.28
C GLU A 96 -23.72 -4.40 14.87
N VAL A 97 -24.85 -3.90 15.36
CA VAL A 97 -24.89 -2.71 16.20
C VAL A 97 -24.36 -3.05 17.58
N LEU A 98 -23.44 -2.23 18.10
CA LEU A 98 -22.85 -2.39 19.42
C LEU A 98 -22.60 -1.01 20.02
N CYS A 99 -23.28 -0.70 21.11
CA CYS A 99 -23.08 0.55 21.85
C CYS A 99 -21.98 0.39 22.91
N ASP A 100 -20.79 0.90 22.65
CA ASP A 100 -19.74 1.12 23.66
C ASP A 100 -19.38 2.61 23.71
N LYS A 101 -19.87 3.32 24.74
CA LYS A 101 -19.60 4.77 24.90
C LYS A 101 -18.15 5.07 25.24
N ARG A 102 -17.41 4.14 25.85
CA ARG A 102 -16.02 4.37 26.26
C ARG A 102 -15.08 4.30 25.06
N LEU A 103 -15.25 3.26 24.23
CA LEU A 103 -14.48 3.07 23.01
C LEU A 103 -15.08 3.81 21.80
N ASP A 104 -16.19 4.52 22.00
CA ASP A 104 -17.01 5.12 20.95
C ASP A 104 -17.29 4.12 19.82
N ILE A 105 -17.80 2.93 20.14
CA ILE A 105 -18.23 1.96 19.14
C ILE A 105 -19.74 2.10 18.98
N GLY A 106 -20.20 2.25 17.75
CA GLY A 106 -21.63 2.17 17.39
C GLY A 106 -21.98 0.95 16.54
N ALA A 107 -21.03 0.45 15.76
CA ALA A 107 -21.20 -0.79 15.00
C ALA A 107 -19.87 -1.52 14.80
N VAL A 108 -19.97 -2.84 14.64
CA VAL A 108 -18.85 -3.75 14.42
C VAL A 108 -19.14 -4.70 13.26
N LEU A 109 -18.13 -5.00 12.45
CA LEU A 109 -18.13 -6.15 11.55
C LEU A 109 -17.34 -7.26 12.22
N PRO A 110 -17.96 -8.40 12.54
CA PRO A 110 -17.23 -9.58 12.99
C PRO A 110 -16.31 -10.09 11.89
N VAL A 111 -15.05 -10.35 12.25
CA VAL A 111 -14.02 -10.78 11.31
C VAL A 111 -13.16 -11.93 11.85
N GLU A 112 -12.49 -12.61 10.94
CA GLU A 112 -11.31 -13.43 11.20
C GLU A 112 -10.08 -12.61 10.78
N ALA A 113 -9.20 -12.26 11.73
CA ALA A 113 -8.10 -11.34 11.51
C ALA A 113 -6.73 -11.95 11.85
N TYR A 114 -5.76 -11.73 10.96
CA TYR A 114 -4.40 -12.21 11.11
C TYR A 114 -3.40 -11.06 11.07
N ASN A 115 -2.45 -11.08 12.00
CA ASN A 115 -1.32 -10.16 12.00
C ASN A 115 -0.36 -10.56 10.88
N PHE A 116 -0.17 -9.65 9.93
CA PHE A 116 0.79 -9.83 8.84
C PHE A 116 2.18 -9.29 9.18
N GLY A 117 2.25 -8.20 9.97
CA GLY A 117 3.48 -7.54 10.38
C GLY A 117 3.66 -6.15 9.78
N MET A 118 4.86 -5.57 9.92
CA MET A 118 5.11 -4.14 9.65
C MET A 118 5.45 -3.81 8.19
N GLN A 119 5.94 -4.78 7.41
CA GLN A 119 6.38 -4.56 6.04
C GLN A 119 5.38 -5.17 5.06
N VAL A 120 4.47 -4.34 4.55
CA VAL A 120 3.54 -4.65 3.46
C VAL A 120 4.00 -3.99 2.16
N PRO A 121 3.49 -4.44 0.99
CA PRO A 121 3.73 -3.75 -0.26
C PRO A 121 3.42 -2.24 -0.24
N GLY A 122 4.17 -1.49 -1.03
CA GLY A 122 4.17 -0.02 -1.04
C GLY A 122 2.80 0.58 -1.31
N GLN A 123 2.00 -0.01 -2.19
CA GLN A 123 0.65 0.46 -2.50
C GLN A 123 -0.31 0.31 -1.29
N ILE A 124 -0.21 -0.78 -0.52
CA ILE A 124 -0.97 -0.96 0.71
C ILE A 124 -0.48 0.06 1.74
N LYS A 125 0.83 0.12 2.00
CA LYS A 125 1.45 1.07 2.96
C LYS A 125 1.05 2.52 2.67
N SER A 126 1.15 2.95 1.41
CA SER A 126 0.83 4.31 0.99
C SER A 126 -0.65 4.64 1.18
N SER A 127 -1.56 3.67 1.06
CA SER A 127 -3.00 3.87 1.26
C SER A 127 -3.34 4.29 2.70
N PHE A 128 -2.53 3.89 3.70
CA PHE A 128 -2.69 4.29 5.10
C PHE A 128 -1.98 5.61 5.46
N ASN A 129 -1.08 6.10 4.60
CA ASN A 129 -0.24 7.27 4.89
C ASN A 129 -0.65 8.51 4.11
N ARG A 130 -1.78 8.48 3.38
CA ARG A 130 -2.24 9.62 2.58
C ARG A 130 -2.63 10.79 3.49
N PRO A 131 -1.99 11.97 3.35
CA PRO A 131 -2.41 13.17 4.05
C PRO A 131 -3.86 13.50 3.70
N ARG A 132 -4.70 13.76 4.71
CA ARG A 132 -6.15 13.97 4.55
C ARG A 132 -6.89 12.79 3.89
N GLY A 133 -6.30 11.60 3.90
CA GLY A 133 -6.99 10.36 3.52
C GLY A 133 -8.19 10.11 4.44
N GLY A 134 -9.31 9.68 3.88
CA GLY A 134 -10.48 9.28 4.66
C GLY A 134 -10.20 8.03 5.49
N THR A 135 -11.02 7.78 6.53
CA THR A 135 -10.92 6.60 7.40
C THR A 135 -10.94 5.28 6.63
N VAL A 136 -11.64 5.25 5.49
CA VAL A 136 -11.78 4.07 4.62
C VAL A 136 -11.46 4.37 3.16
N GLU A 137 -11.06 3.34 2.41
CA GLU A 137 -10.90 3.35 0.95
C GLU A 137 -11.16 1.95 0.39
N ARG A 138 -11.84 1.88 -0.76
CA ARG A 138 -11.95 0.63 -1.54
C ARG A 138 -10.83 0.59 -2.57
N ILE A 139 -9.90 -0.34 -2.40
CA ILE A 139 -8.80 -0.58 -3.32
C ILE A 139 -9.28 -1.59 -4.36
N ARG A 140 -9.41 -1.14 -5.62
CA ARG A 140 -9.87 -1.95 -6.76
C ARG A 140 -8.74 -2.47 -7.64
N ASP A 141 -7.51 -2.25 -7.22
CA ASP A 141 -6.36 -2.76 -7.95
C ASP A 141 -6.34 -4.29 -7.88
N ARG A 142 -6.45 -4.93 -9.04
CA ARG A 142 -6.50 -6.39 -9.16
C ARG A 142 -5.31 -7.06 -8.49
N ILE A 143 -4.12 -6.45 -8.56
CA ILE A 143 -2.91 -7.06 -8.00
C ILE A 143 -2.97 -7.08 -6.48
N ILE A 144 -3.51 -6.02 -5.88
CA ILE A 144 -3.72 -5.93 -4.44
C ILE A 144 -4.81 -6.88 -3.98
N ILE A 145 -5.86 -7.05 -4.78
CA ILE A 145 -6.93 -8.01 -4.48
C ILE A 145 -6.38 -9.44 -4.44
N GLU A 146 -5.66 -9.88 -5.48
CA GLU A 146 -5.09 -11.23 -5.53
C GLU A 146 -3.99 -11.44 -4.48
N TYR A 147 -3.17 -10.42 -4.21
CA TYR A 147 -2.22 -10.43 -3.11
C TYR A 147 -2.92 -10.64 -1.76
N SER A 148 -3.97 -9.89 -1.48
CA SER A 148 -4.70 -9.96 -0.21
C SER A 148 -5.32 -11.34 0.02
N LYS A 149 -5.89 -11.94 -1.03
CA LYS A 149 -6.38 -13.33 -1.00
C LYS A 149 -5.25 -14.34 -0.69
N THR A 150 -4.11 -14.17 -1.35
CA THR A 150 -2.92 -15.02 -1.16
C THR A 150 -2.44 -14.97 0.28
N ILE A 151 -2.27 -13.76 0.84
CA ILE A 151 -1.84 -13.57 2.22
C ILE A 151 -2.85 -14.14 3.20
N PHE A 152 -4.16 -13.91 2.98
CA PHE A 152 -5.19 -14.48 3.84
C PHE A 152 -5.11 -16.01 3.87
N ASN A 153 -5.04 -16.65 2.70
CA ASN A 153 -4.90 -18.11 2.59
C ASN A 153 -3.65 -18.63 3.32
N GLN A 154 -2.51 -17.95 3.17
CA GLN A 154 -1.26 -18.33 3.84
C GLN A 154 -1.37 -18.23 5.37
N LEU A 155 -1.85 -17.09 5.89
CA LEU A 155 -1.94 -16.86 7.33
C LEU A 155 -3.03 -17.71 8.01
N SER A 156 -4.12 -18.00 7.30
CA SER A 156 -5.17 -18.91 7.77
C SER A 156 -4.81 -20.39 7.60
N ASN A 157 -3.67 -20.70 6.95
CA ASN A 157 -3.30 -22.05 6.53
C ASN A 157 -4.44 -22.76 5.78
N SER A 158 -5.10 -22.03 4.87
CA SER A 158 -6.26 -22.49 4.13
C SER A 158 -6.15 -22.18 2.64
N LYS A 159 -7.05 -22.75 1.83
CA LYS A 159 -7.23 -22.42 0.42
C LYS A 159 -8.59 -21.77 0.18
N TYR A 160 -8.99 -20.90 1.12
CA TYR A 160 -10.33 -20.32 1.16
C TYR A 160 -10.66 -19.53 -0.11
N TYR A 161 -9.79 -18.60 -0.49
CA TYR A 161 -9.96 -17.80 -1.70
C TYR A 161 -9.29 -18.46 -2.90
N LYS A 162 -9.99 -18.48 -4.04
CA LYS A 162 -9.36 -18.75 -5.34
C LYS A 162 -8.49 -17.55 -5.72
N VAL A 163 -7.18 -17.79 -5.82
CA VAL A 163 -6.18 -16.81 -6.27
C VAL A 163 -5.96 -16.99 -7.77
N ILE A 164 -5.96 -15.89 -8.51
CA ILE A 164 -5.56 -15.88 -9.91
C ILE A 164 -4.08 -15.46 -9.99
N PRO A 165 -3.17 -16.36 -10.42
CA PRO A 165 -1.76 -16.01 -10.56
C PRO A 165 -1.56 -14.99 -11.68
N TYR A 166 -0.47 -14.25 -11.59
CA TYR A 166 -0.04 -13.35 -12.66
C TYR A 166 0.98 -14.07 -13.55
N GLU A 167 0.66 -14.18 -14.82
CA GLU A 167 1.57 -14.65 -15.87
C GLU A 167 2.37 -13.43 -16.34
N ASP A 168 3.58 -13.24 -15.84
CA ASP A 168 4.62 -12.35 -16.39
C ASP A 168 5.85 -12.37 -15.47
N ASN A 169 6.96 -11.79 -15.90
CA ASN A 169 8.16 -11.67 -15.05
C ASN A 169 7.93 -10.70 -13.87
N LEU A 170 8.75 -10.83 -12.82
CA LEU A 170 8.67 -10.03 -11.59
C LEU A 170 8.61 -8.51 -11.85
N LEU A 171 9.46 -8.00 -12.75
CA LEU A 171 9.59 -6.57 -13.01
C LEU A 171 8.34 -5.99 -13.71
N ASP A 172 7.70 -6.79 -14.56
CA ASP A 172 6.50 -6.41 -15.30
C ASP A 172 5.25 -6.34 -14.40
N ASN A 173 5.25 -7.13 -13.33
CA ASN A 173 4.14 -7.22 -12.38
C ASN A 173 4.33 -6.41 -11.10
N LEU A 174 5.56 -5.97 -10.78
CA LEU A 174 5.81 -5.12 -9.63
C LEU A 174 5.00 -3.81 -9.73
N PRO A 175 4.20 -3.46 -8.71
CA PRO A 175 3.53 -2.16 -8.69
C PRO A 175 4.52 -1.01 -8.70
N ASP A 176 4.12 0.14 -9.25
CA ASP A 176 4.99 1.30 -9.47
C ASP A 176 5.80 1.71 -8.23
N PHE A 177 5.17 1.77 -7.05
CA PHE A 177 5.86 2.08 -5.78
C PHE A 177 6.95 1.08 -5.40
N ASP A 178 6.70 -0.21 -5.62
CA ASP A 178 7.64 -1.26 -5.26
C ASP A 178 8.76 -1.38 -6.32
N LEU A 179 8.46 -1.04 -7.58
CA LEU A 179 9.44 -0.89 -8.65
C LEU A 179 10.37 0.31 -8.40
N GLU A 180 9.82 1.46 -7.99
CA GLU A 180 10.59 2.65 -7.58
C GLU A 180 11.58 2.31 -6.46
N GLU A 181 11.12 1.64 -5.41
CA GLU A 181 11.97 1.21 -4.28
C GLU A 181 13.08 0.24 -4.76
N LEU A 182 12.78 -0.66 -5.71
CA LEU A 182 13.78 -1.58 -6.27
C LEU A 182 14.86 -0.83 -7.05
N VAL A 183 14.48 0.13 -7.90
CA VAL A 183 15.44 0.94 -8.68
C VAL A 183 16.27 1.85 -7.77
N ILE A 184 15.64 2.46 -6.76
CA ILE A 184 16.35 3.25 -5.76
C ILE A 184 17.35 2.36 -4.98
N SER A 185 16.94 1.14 -4.62
CA SER A 185 17.83 0.16 -3.96
C SER A 185 19.02 -0.22 -4.86
N TYR A 186 18.77 -0.42 -6.17
CA TYR A 186 19.82 -0.65 -7.17
C TYR A 186 20.85 0.49 -7.14
N LEU A 187 20.41 1.75 -7.24
CA LEU A 187 21.32 2.89 -7.24
C LEU A 187 22.09 3.04 -5.92
N GLN A 188 21.44 2.79 -4.78
CA GLN A 188 22.12 2.89 -3.49
C GLN A 188 23.21 1.84 -3.30
N ILE A 189 22.94 0.60 -3.71
CA ILE A 189 23.83 -0.55 -3.44
C ILE A 189 24.83 -0.73 -4.57
N LYS A 190 24.38 -0.76 -5.82
CA LYS A 190 25.22 -1.04 -6.99
C LYS A 190 26.03 0.16 -7.43
N GLU A 191 25.41 1.34 -7.46
CA GLU A 191 26.04 2.58 -7.92
C GLU A 191 26.62 3.44 -6.78
N ASN A 192 26.50 2.95 -5.53
CA ASN A 192 27.08 3.52 -4.32
C ASN A 192 26.57 4.93 -3.96
N TYR A 193 25.25 5.13 -4.06
CA TYR A 193 24.56 6.37 -3.68
C TYR A 193 23.87 6.30 -2.31
N TYR A 194 23.53 7.46 -1.74
CA TYR A 194 22.50 7.58 -0.70
C TYR A 194 21.42 8.57 -1.14
N VAL A 195 20.18 8.30 -0.76
CA VAL A 195 19.01 9.12 -1.10
C VAL A 195 18.97 10.39 -0.25
N LEU A 196 18.65 11.53 -0.87
CA LEU A 196 18.31 12.75 -0.16
C LEU A 196 16.83 12.70 0.24
N SER A 197 16.51 12.37 1.49
CA SER A 197 15.12 12.11 1.93
C SER A 197 14.16 13.29 1.74
N ASN A 198 14.68 14.52 1.71
CA ASN A 198 13.91 15.74 1.44
C ASN A 198 13.58 15.96 -0.04
N SER A 199 14.23 15.22 -0.95
CA SER A 199 14.00 15.28 -2.40
C SER A 199 13.01 14.24 -2.91
N ILE A 200 12.62 13.28 -2.07
CA ILE A 200 11.67 12.23 -2.44
C ILE A 200 10.37 12.90 -2.86
N ALA A 201 9.98 12.69 -4.11
CA ALA A 201 8.80 13.30 -4.67
C ALA A 201 7.57 12.86 -3.88
N ASN A 202 6.97 13.81 -3.17
CA ASN A 202 5.58 13.68 -2.79
C ASN A 202 4.74 13.75 -4.08
N LYS A 203 3.47 13.34 -4.05
CA LYS A 203 2.51 13.34 -5.19
C LYS A 203 2.27 14.71 -5.89
N SER A 204 3.16 15.69 -5.69
CA SER A 204 3.29 16.94 -6.41
C SER A 204 3.59 16.68 -7.89
N THR A 205 2.67 17.12 -8.74
CA THR A 205 2.71 16.95 -10.20
C THR A 205 3.79 17.76 -10.91
N THR A 206 4.58 18.55 -10.18
CA THR A 206 5.54 19.50 -10.76
C THR A 206 6.94 18.92 -10.89
N ILE A 207 7.30 17.89 -10.10
CA ILE A 207 8.65 17.31 -10.09
C ILE A 207 8.66 16.06 -10.96
N LYS A 208 9.52 16.02 -11.98
CA LYS A 208 9.62 14.94 -12.98
C LYS A 208 10.54 13.78 -12.57
N ILE A 209 10.96 13.72 -11.30
CA ILE A 209 11.89 12.72 -10.76
C ILE A 209 11.31 12.11 -9.48
N GLU A 210 11.77 10.91 -9.12
CA GLU A 210 11.33 10.21 -7.90
C GLU A 210 12.15 10.65 -6.68
N CYS A 211 13.46 10.85 -6.84
CA CYS A 211 14.33 11.45 -5.82
C CYS A 211 15.69 11.91 -6.39
N GLU A 212 16.41 12.70 -5.59
CA GLU A 212 17.82 13.03 -5.76
C GLU A 212 18.70 12.16 -4.86
N MET A 213 19.95 11.95 -5.30
CA MET A 213 20.93 11.13 -4.62
C MET A 213 22.34 11.72 -4.71
N ILE A 214 23.18 11.41 -3.72
CA ILE A 214 24.60 11.81 -3.69
C ILE A 214 25.47 10.58 -3.49
N SER A 215 26.60 10.51 -4.18
CA SER A 215 27.55 9.40 -4.07
C SER A 215 28.14 9.32 -2.66
N ARG A 216 28.39 8.10 -2.18
CA ARG A 216 29.04 7.88 -0.88
C ARG A 216 30.57 8.07 -0.93
N GLU A 217 31.15 8.23 -2.11
CA GLU A 217 32.59 8.38 -2.31
C GLU A 217 33.06 9.82 -2.06
N VAL A 218 33.91 10.00 -1.04
CA VAL A 218 34.43 11.31 -0.61
C VAL A 218 35.29 11.99 -1.69
N GLY A 219 36.05 11.20 -2.46
CA GLY A 219 36.96 11.71 -3.50
C GLY A 219 36.35 11.83 -4.90
N ASN A 220 35.11 11.38 -5.09
CA ASN A 220 34.45 11.29 -6.38
C ASN A 220 32.97 11.66 -6.23
N PHE A 221 32.73 12.94 -5.97
CA PHE A 221 31.40 13.47 -5.73
C PHE A 221 30.57 13.42 -7.01
N ARG A 222 29.45 12.69 -6.98
CA ARG A 222 28.45 12.61 -8.03
C ARG A 222 27.08 12.92 -7.47
N LYS A 223 26.33 13.75 -8.19
CA LYS A 223 24.89 13.95 -7.94
C LYS A 223 24.11 13.12 -8.94
N ALA A 224 22.98 12.58 -8.52
CA ALA A 224 22.11 11.83 -9.39
C ALA A 224 20.64 12.13 -9.14
N VAL A 225 19.84 12.00 -10.20
CA VAL A 225 18.39 11.96 -10.12
C VAL A 225 17.89 10.70 -10.80
N VAL A 226 16.74 10.20 -10.39
CA VAL A 226 16.15 9.00 -11.00
C VAL A 226 14.70 9.23 -11.39
N GLN A 227 14.33 8.69 -12.55
CA GLN A 227 12.95 8.56 -12.97
C GLN A 227 12.60 7.10 -13.26
N VAL A 228 11.51 6.63 -12.65
CA VAL A 228 11.05 5.25 -12.77
C VAL A 228 9.65 5.24 -13.39
N LYS A 229 9.44 4.40 -14.39
CA LYS A 229 8.13 4.21 -15.01
C LYS A 229 7.92 2.72 -15.30
N GLY A 230 6.78 2.18 -14.84
CA GLY A 230 6.39 0.79 -15.11
C GLY A 230 6.04 0.54 -16.59
N LYS A 231 5.84 -0.74 -16.92
CA LYS A 231 5.63 -1.27 -18.30
C LYS A 231 4.58 -0.51 -19.14
N LYS A 232 3.54 0.02 -18.50
CA LYS A 232 2.40 0.68 -19.17
C LYS A 232 2.58 2.20 -19.37
N ALA A 233 3.72 2.75 -18.98
CA ALA A 233 3.95 4.17 -19.10
C ALA A 233 4.13 4.63 -20.55
N LYS A 234 3.81 5.90 -20.80
CA LYS A 234 4.06 6.55 -22.09
C LYS A 234 5.57 6.72 -22.33
N VAL A 235 5.92 6.90 -23.59
CA VAL A 235 7.28 7.26 -24.02
C VAL A 235 7.74 8.50 -23.24
N LEU A 236 8.95 8.42 -22.68
CA LEU A 236 9.63 9.50 -21.98
C LEU A 236 10.58 10.23 -22.94
N ASP A 237 10.62 11.56 -22.91
CA ASP A 237 11.63 12.34 -23.63
C ASP A 237 12.82 12.64 -22.70
N ALA A 238 14.03 12.23 -23.08
CA ALA A 238 15.23 12.50 -22.28
C ALA A 238 15.53 14.01 -22.17
N LEU A 239 15.10 14.82 -23.15
CA LEU A 239 15.29 16.28 -23.13
C LEU A 239 14.56 16.96 -21.97
N ASP A 240 13.54 16.32 -21.40
CA ASP A 240 12.86 16.81 -20.20
C ASP A 240 13.77 16.92 -18.97
N PHE A 241 14.93 16.28 -19.00
CA PHE A 241 15.90 16.24 -17.90
C PHE A 241 17.15 17.10 -18.16
N LYS A 242 17.15 17.90 -19.23
CA LYS A 242 18.30 18.72 -19.64
C LYS A 242 18.84 19.62 -18.53
N GLN A 243 17.95 20.26 -17.78
CA GLN A 243 18.35 21.12 -16.68
C GLN A 243 19.19 20.38 -15.62
N TYR A 244 18.82 19.14 -15.28
CA TYR A 244 19.59 18.36 -14.32
C TYR A 244 21.00 18.05 -14.83
N VAL A 245 21.14 17.70 -16.12
CA VAL A 245 22.45 17.47 -16.73
C VAL A 245 23.28 18.76 -16.74
N GLU A 246 22.69 19.89 -17.11
CA GLU A 246 23.35 21.21 -17.09
C GLU A 246 23.79 21.62 -15.67
N GLU A 247 23.06 21.19 -14.63
CA GLU A 247 23.41 21.36 -13.22
C GLU A 247 24.41 20.31 -12.69
N GLY A 248 24.91 19.40 -13.54
CA GLY A 248 25.92 18.40 -13.20
C GLY A 248 25.39 17.15 -12.50
N TYR A 249 24.12 16.80 -12.70
CA TYR A 249 23.56 15.52 -12.26
C TYR A 249 23.75 14.44 -13.33
N ILE A 250 23.92 13.20 -12.87
CA ILE A 250 23.70 12.01 -13.67
C ILE A 250 22.21 11.65 -13.59
N VAL A 251 21.56 11.50 -14.73
CA VAL A 251 20.13 11.16 -14.79
C VAL A 251 19.98 9.67 -15.05
N TYR A 252 19.42 8.93 -14.09
CA TYR A 252 19.09 7.52 -14.26
C TYR A 252 17.63 7.35 -14.69
N LEU A 253 17.41 6.57 -15.74
CA LEU A 253 16.07 6.28 -16.26
C LEU A 253 15.81 4.78 -16.25
N TYR A 254 14.80 4.35 -15.49
CA TYR A 254 14.20 3.03 -15.65
C TYR A 254 12.82 3.20 -16.27
N VAL A 255 12.74 3.13 -17.60
CA VAL A 255 11.51 3.37 -18.36
C VAL A 255 11.38 2.39 -19.54
N PRO A 256 10.15 2.05 -19.98
CA PRO A 256 9.94 1.10 -21.08
C PRO A 256 10.47 1.63 -22.41
N GLN A 257 10.23 2.92 -22.68
CA GLN A 257 10.61 3.59 -23.92
C GLN A 257 11.08 5.01 -23.62
N VAL A 258 12.24 5.38 -24.18
CA VAL A 258 12.84 6.71 -24.08
C VAL A 258 13.28 7.17 -25.46
N ILE A 259 13.05 8.45 -25.78
CA ILE A 259 13.53 9.10 -27.00
C ILE A 259 14.57 10.17 -26.67
N ASN A 260 15.36 10.57 -27.67
CA ASN A 260 16.38 11.63 -27.57
C ASN A 260 17.49 11.39 -26.53
N ILE A 261 17.67 10.16 -26.05
CA ILE A 261 18.71 9.83 -25.06
C ILE A 261 20.11 10.14 -25.61
N ASP A 262 20.35 9.91 -26.90
CA ASP A 262 21.64 10.17 -27.56
C ASP A 262 21.92 11.67 -27.79
N GLN A 263 20.94 12.56 -27.53
CA GLN A 263 21.09 14.01 -27.69
C GLN A 263 21.53 14.70 -26.39
N ILE A 264 21.67 13.95 -25.30
CA ILE A 264 21.95 14.49 -23.98
C ILE A 264 22.96 13.60 -23.25
N ASP A 265 24.08 14.19 -22.84
CA ASP A 265 25.11 13.47 -22.10
C ASP A 265 24.66 13.18 -20.66
N ASN A 266 25.32 12.25 -19.97
CA ASN A 266 25.07 11.89 -18.57
C ASN A 266 23.64 11.40 -18.25
N VAL A 267 22.95 10.85 -19.25
CA VAL A 267 21.69 10.12 -19.07
C VAL A 267 21.96 8.62 -19.23
N ILE A 268 21.67 7.85 -18.18
CA ILE A 268 21.93 6.41 -18.10
C ILE A 268 20.60 5.67 -18.04
N ARG A 269 20.37 4.77 -18.99
CA ARG A 269 19.24 3.86 -18.93
C ARG A 269 19.59 2.61 -18.13
N ILE A 270 18.77 2.27 -17.15
CA ILE A 270 18.85 1.01 -16.41
C ILE A 270 18.08 -0.05 -17.19
N ASN A 271 18.73 -1.17 -17.52
CA ASN A 271 18.09 -2.26 -18.26
C ASN A 271 17.44 -3.29 -17.33
N ASN A 272 16.45 -4.03 -17.85
CA ASN A 272 15.77 -5.08 -17.10
C ASN A 272 16.72 -6.18 -16.63
N ASP A 273 17.68 -6.58 -17.48
CA ASP A 273 18.63 -7.64 -17.15
C ASP A 273 19.54 -7.25 -15.98
N ASP A 274 20.02 -6.01 -15.95
CA ASP A 274 20.84 -5.47 -14.86
C ASP A 274 20.04 -5.41 -13.55
N LEU A 275 18.79 -4.93 -13.61
CA LEU A 275 17.92 -4.82 -12.45
C LEU A 275 17.51 -6.21 -11.91
N LEU A 276 17.27 -7.18 -12.79
CA LEU A 276 16.91 -8.54 -12.42
C LEU A 276 18.11 -9.31 -11.83
N ASP A 277 19.30 -9.16 -12.41
CA ASP A 277 20.54 -9.72 -11.85
C ASP A 277 20.83 -9.12 -10.47
N PHE A 278 20.68 -7.80 -10.33
CA PHE A 278 20.77 -7.12 -9.05
C PHE A 278 19.77 -7.67 -8.04
N TYR A 279 18.49 -7.81 -8.42
CA TYR A 279 17.44 -8.35 -7.56
C TYR A 279 17.83 -9.75 -7.04
N LYS A 280 18.21 -10.66 -7.95
CA LYS A 280 18.57 -12.03 -7.60
C LYS A 280 19.78 -12.09 -6.65
N LYS A 281 20.82 -11.31 -6.92
CA LYS A 281 22.06 -11.29 -6.10
C LYS A 281 21.87 -10.64 -4.73
N ASN A 282 21.01 -9.64 -4.64
CA ASN A 282 20.85 -8.82 -3.42
C ASN A 282 19.56 -9.10 -2.67
N LYS A 283 18.75 -10.07 -3.10
CA LYS A 283 17.46 -10.44 -2.48
C LYS A 283 17.47 -10.48 -0.94
N PRO A 284 18.48 -11.05 -0.25
CA PRO A 284 18.49 -11.11 1.22
C PRO A 284 18.55 -9.74 1.92
N ILE A 285 19.00 -8.68 1.22
CA ILE A 285 19.12 -7.32 1.77
C ILE A 285 18.07 -6.36 1.20
N LEU A 286 17.19 -6.82 0.30
CA LEU A 286 16.11 -6.01 -0.24
C LEU A 286 14.93 -5.93 0.73
N PRO A 287 14.19 -4.80 0.75
CA PRO A 287 12.96 -4.66 1.53
C PRO A 287 11.94 -5.78 1.27
N LEU A 288 11.25 -6.23 2.33
CA LEU A 288 10.21 -7.27 2.18
C LEU A 288 9.03 -6.78 1.33
N SER A 289 8.78 -5.47 1.29
CA SER A 289 7.75 -4.88 0.42
C SER A 289 7.94 -5.22 -1.06
N ILE A 290 9.17 -5.48 -1.50
CA ILE A 290 9.49 -5.91 -2.87
C ILE A 290 9.45 -7.44 -2.97
N THR A 291 10.07 -8.15 -2.03
CA THR A 291 10.26 -9.61 -2.15
C THR A 291 9.01 -10.43 -1.86
N GLN A 292 8.06 -9.90 -1.09
CA GLN A 292 6.79 -10.58 -0.79
C GLN A 292 5.93 -10.85 -2.04
N TRP A 293 6.11 -10.06 -3.10
CA TRP A 293 5.38 -10.22 -4.36
C TRP A 293 5.63 -11.56 -5.07
N GLU A 294 6.77 -12.20 -4.82
CA GLU A 294 7.08 -13.52 -5.40
C GLU A 294 6.06 -14.59 -5.01
N THR A 295 5.38 -14.43 -3.88
CA THR A 295 4.30 -15.32 -3.45
C THR A 295 3.11 -15.33 -4.43
N LEU A 296 2.91 -14.22 -5.15
CA LEU A 296 1.83 -14.04 -6.12
C LEU A 296 2.29 -14.31 -7.56
N PHE A 297 3.58 -14.08 -7.86
CA PHE A 297 4.11 -14.14 -9.22
C PHE A 297 4.74 -15.48 -9.61
N GLY A 298 4.59 -16.51 -8.78
CA GLY A 298 4.79 -17.92 -9.14
C GLY A 298 6.07 -18.23 -9.94
N SER A 299 7.07 -18.76 -9.24
CA SER A 299 8.32 -19.27 -9.80
C SER A 299 8.10 -20.31 -10.92
N ASN A 300 8.09 -19.88 -12.18
CA ASN A 300 8.61 -20.68 -13.29
C ASN A 300 10.14 -20.48 -13.34
N ASN A 301 10.83 -20.95 -12.31
CA ASN A 301 12.28 -21.12 -12.30
C ASN A 301 12.62 -22.29 -11.39
N SER A 302 12.23 -23.49 -11.84
CA SER A 302 12.92 -24.75 -11.50
C SER A 302 13.99 -25.01 -12.55
#